data_AF-A0A0J6I192-F1
#
_entry.id   AF-A0A0J6I192-F1
#
_cell.length_a   1.000
_cell.length_b   1.000
_cell.length_c   1.000
_cell.angle_alpha   90.00
_cell.angle_beta   90.00
_cell.angle_gamma   90.00
#
_symmetry.space_group_name_H-M   'P 1'
#
loop_
_entity.id
_entity.type
_entity.pdbx_description
1 polymer ?
#
loop_
_entity_poly.entity_id
_entity_poly.type
_entity_poly.pdbx_seq_one_letter_code
_entity_poly.pdbx_strand_id
1 'polypeptide(L)' 'MSDHHTYKKIELVGSSPSSIEDAISHALAEANKTIKHLEWFEVLDTRGHIKDGKVAHYQVTLKVGFRIASS' A
#
# COMPACT_ATOMS: atom_id res chain seq x y z
N MET A 1 -23.52 12.50 16.31
CA MET A 1 -23.68 11.71 17.56
C MET A 1 -23.68 10.24 17.17
N SER A 2 -22.58 9.53 17.01
CA SER A 2 -21.20 9.68 17.47
C SER A 2 -20.22 9.84 16.29
N ASP A 3 -19.39 10.89 16.29
CA ASP A 3 -18.38 11.12 15.24
C ASP A 3 -17.10 10.29 15.47
N HIS A 4 -17.27 9.08 16.01
CA HIS A 4 -16.16 8.19 16.33
C HIS A 4 -15.95 7.26 15.14
N HIS A 5 -14.97 7.58 14.30
CA HIS A 5 -14.51 6.67 13.27
C HIS A 5 -13.42 5.77 13.84
N THR A 6 -13.59 4.47 13.68
CA THR A 6 -12.53 3.50 13.97
C THR A 6 -11.83 3.16 12.66
N TYR A 7 -10.51 3.25 12.67
CA TYR A 7 -9.68 2.96 11.52
C TYR A 7 -8.84 1.72 11.79
N LYS A 8 -8.69 0.90 10.75
CA LYS A 8 -7.69 -0.17 10.74
C LYS A 8 -6.56 0.25 9.82
N LYS A 9 -5.34 -0.05 10.24
CA LYS A 9 -4.16 0.08 9.42
C LYS A 9 -3.61 -1.31 9.14
N ILE A 10 -3.29 -1.58 7.87
CA ILE A 10 -2.65 -2.83 7.45
C ILE A 10 -1.34 -2.52 6.75
N GLU A 11 -0.44 -3.50 6.69
CA GLU A 11 0.81 -3.40 5.97
C GLU A 11 0.75 -4.19 4.67
N LEU A 12 1.24 -3.59 3.59
CA LEU A 12 1.24 -4.13 2.23
C LEU A 12 2.62 -3.88 1.61
N VAL A 13 3.05 -4.75 0.72
CA VAL A 13 4.28 -4.53 -0.08
C VAL A 13 3.89 -4.50 -1.54
N GLY A 14 4.03 -3.35 -2.17
CA GLY A 14 3.88 -3.17 -3.61
C GLY A 14 5.15 -3.51 -4.34
N SER A 15 5.06 -4.02 -5.57
CA SER A 15 6.22 -4.25 -6.42
C SER A 15 5.97 -3.86 -7.87
N SER A 16 6.96 -3.26 -8.51
CA SER A 16 6.92 -2.94 -9.94
C SER A 16 8.33 -2.93 -10.54
N PRO A 17 8.52 -3.40 -11.79
CA PRO A 17 9.78 -3.22 -12.52
C PRO A 17 10.02 -1.77 -12.97
N SER A 18 8.97 -0.93 -13.00
CA SER A 18 8.99 0.38 -13.63
C SER A 18 9.47 1.47 -12.69
N SER A 19 8.76 1.70 -11.58
CA SER A 19 9.08 2.75 -10.61
C SER A 19 8.47 2.48 -9.22
N ILE A 20 8.82 3.32 -8.26
CA ILE A 20 8.28 3.31 -6.89
C ILE A 20 6.79 3.70 -6.92
N GLU A 21 6.43 4.74 -7.69
CA GLU A 21 5.04 5.21 -7.82
C GLU A 21 4.12 4.14 -8.41
N ASP A 22 4.64 3.38 -9.39
CA ASP A 22 3.91 2.27 -10.00
C ASP A 22 3.72 1.12 -9.00
N ALA A 23 4.76 0.80 -8.21
CA ALA A 23 4.68 -0.19 -7.14
C ALA A 23 3.62 0.20 -6.07
N ILE A 24 3.56 1.48 -5.69
CA ILE A 24 2.55 2.01 -4.76
C ILE A 24 1.15 1.87 -5.36
N SER A 25 0.98 2.31 -6.61
CA SER A 25 -0.30 2.28 -7.31
C SER A 25 -0.85 0.86 -7.44
N HIS A 26 0.01 -0.11 -7.77
CA HIS A 26 -0.36 -1.53 -7.82
C HIS A 26 -0.79 -2.08 -6.46
N ALA A 27 -0.08 -1.77 -5.37
CA ALA A 27 -0.47 -2.23 -4.03
C ALA A 27 -1.84 -1.69 -3.61
N LEU A 28 -2.10 -0.40 -3.84
CA LEU A 28 -3.37 0.22 -3.51
C LEU A 28 -4.52 -0.32 -4.38
N ALA A 29 -4.27 -0.54 -5.67
CA ALA A 29 -5.23 -1.12 -6.59
C ALA A 29 -5.63 -2.55 -6.16
N GLU A 30 -4.65 -3.37 -5.76
CA GLU A 30 -4.91 -4.72 -5.27
C GLU A 30 -5.68 -4.71 -3.95
N ALA A 31 -5.27 -3.85 -3.01
CA ALA A 31 -5.96 -3.68 -1.73
C ALA A 31 -7.43 -3.26 -1.91
N ASN A 32 -7.72 -2.35 -2.84
CA ASN A 32 -9.06 -1.82 -3.09
C ASN A 32 -10.06 -2.89 -3.61
N LYS A 33 -9.55 -4.01 -4.14
CA LYS A 33 -10.39 -5.14 -4.55
C LYS A 33 -11.08 -5.79 -3.36
N THR A 34 -10.40 -5.89 -2.20
CA THR A 34 -10.87 -6.62 -1.02
C THR A 34 -11.24 -5.72 0.16
N ILE A 35 -10.61 -4.55 0.27
CA ILE A 35 -10.78 -3.62 1.38
C ILE A 35 -11.49 -2.36 0.87
N LYS A 36 -12.59 -2.00 1.51
CA LYS A 36 -13.37 -0.80 1.21
C LYS A 36 -12.94 0.36 2.10
N HIS A 37 -13.21 1.58 1.65
CA HIS A 37 -12.93 2.81 2.38
C HIS A 37 -11.44 3.03 2.69
N LEU A 38 -10.56 2.69 1.72
CA LEU A 38 -9.17 3.13 1.77
C LEU A 38 -9.13 4.66 1.77
N GLU A 39 -8.44 5.26 2.73
CA GLU A 39 -8.42 6.72 2.90
C GLU A 39 -7.01 7.30 2.79
N TRP A 40 -6.00 6.63 3.34
CA TRP A 40 -4.61 7.10 3.24
C TRP A 40 -3.61 5.96 3.24
N PHE A 41 -2.37 6.27 2.85
CA PHE A 41 -1.24 5.38 2.96
C PHE A 41 0.02 6.12 3.44
N GLU A 42 0.94 5.37 4.02
CA GLU A 42 2.23 5.83 4.51
C GLU A 42 3.32 4.93 3.93
N VAL A 43 4.32 5.51 3.26
CA VAL A 43 5.50 4.77 2.80
C VAL A 43 6.42 4.53 3.99
N LEU A 44 6.72 3.27 4.27
CA LEU A 44 7.59 2.87 5.38
C LEU A 44 9.02 2.62 4.93
N ASP A 45 9.17 1.89 3.83
CA ASP A 45 10.47 1.51 3.29
C ASP A 45 10.38 1.31 1.78
N THR A 46 11.47 1.64 1.11
CA THR A 46 11.63 1.49 -0.33
C THR A 46 12.87 0.66 -0.58
N ARG A 47 12.66 -0.53 -1.14
CA ARG A 47 13.69 -1.52 -1.44
C ARG A 47 13.71 -1.81 -2.93
N GLY A 48 14.77 -2.47 -3.39
CA GLY A 48 14.92 -2.88 -4.77
C GLY A 48 15.51 -4.28 -4.87
N HIS A 49 14.90 -5.13 -5.68
CA HIS A 49 15.50 -6.39 -6.10
C HIS A 49 16.51 -6.11 -7.21
N ILE A 50 17.77 -6.45 -6.99
CA ILE A 50 18.86 -6.29 -7.97
C ILE A 50 19.03 -7.59 -8.75
N LYS A 51 19.04 -7.50 -10.07
CA LYS A 51 19.38 -8.59 -10.99
C LYS A 51 20.34 -8.08 -12.06
N ASP A 52 21.43 -8.81 -12.28
CA ASP A 52 22.44 -8.48 -13.29
C ASP A 52 22.99 -7.04 -13.17
N GLY A 53 23.17 -6.58 -11.93
CA GLY A 53 23.67 -5.24 -11.62
C GLY A 53 22.67 -4.10 -11.87
N LYS A 54 21.42 -4.41 -12.19
CA LYS A 54 20.34 -3.43 -12.42
C LYS A 54 19.17 -3.69 -11.47
N VAL A 55 18.36 -2.65 -11.22
CA VAL A 55 17.11 -2.83 -10.49
C VAL A 55 16.15 -3.61 -11.37
N ALA A 56 15.73 -4.78 -10.89
CA ALA A 56 14.72 -5.61 -11.55
C ALA A 56 13.31 -5.22 -11.10
N HIS A 57 13.12 -5.00 -9.80
CA HIS A 57 11.84 -4.59 -9.23
C HIS A 57 12.07 -3.63 -8.07
N TYR A 58 11.32 -2.53 -8.05
CA TYR A 58 11.11 -1.72 -6.87
C TYR A 58 10.09 -2.42 -5.98
N GLN A 59 10.35 -2.40 -4.68
CA GLN A 59 9.48 -2.96 -3.65
C GLN A 59 9.22 -1.87 -2.62
N VAL A 60 7.97 -1.53 -2.39
CA VAL A 60 7.59 -0.42 -1.51
C VAL A 60 6.66 -0.95 -0.44
N THR A 61 7.11 -0.86 0.81
CA THR A 61 6.31 -1.24 1.97
C THR A 61 5.45 -0.07 2.38
N LEU A 62 4.15 -0.30 2.44
CA LEU A 62 3.11 0.68 2.73
C LEU A 62 2.31 0.27 3.96
N LYS A 63 2.00 1.24 4.79
CA LYS A 63 0.88 1.12 5.73
C LYS A 63 -0.34 1.81 5.13
N VAL A 64 -1.45 1.10 5.00
CA VAL A 64 -2.69 1.64 4.43
C VAL A 64 -3.76 1.70 5.50
N GLY A 65 -4.29 2.91 5.71
CA GLY A 65 -5.38 3.19 6.62
C GLY A 65 -6.72 3.16 5.91
N PHE A 66 -7.68 2.47 6.51
CA PHE A 66 -9.05 2.42 6.01
C PHE A 66 -10.04 2.42 7.16
N ARG A 67 -11.21 2.99 6.90
CA ARG A 67 -12.28 3.04 7.88
C ARG A 67 -12.93 1.67 8.04
N ILE A 68 -13.10 1.23 9.28
CA ILE A 68 -13.92 0.05 9.58
C ILE A 68 -15.38 0.52 9.60
N ALA A 69 -16.21 -0.02 8.72
CA ALA A 69 -17.65 0.14 8.86
C ALA A 69 -18.08 -0.66 10.09
N SER A 70 -18.54 0.04 11.14
CA SER A 70 -19.24 -0.59 12.25
C SER A 70 -20.49 -1.26 11.69
N SER A 71 -20.54 -2.59 11.74
CA SER A 71 -21.78 -3.35 11.54
C SER A 71 -22.70 -3.15 12.72
#